data_AF-A0A383CUQ6-F1
#
_entry.id   AF-A0A383CUQ6-F1
#
_cell.length_a   1.000
_cell.length_b   1.000
_cell.length_c   1.000
_cell.angle_alpha   90.00
_cell.angle_beta   90.00
_cell.angle_gamma   90.00
#
_symmetry.space_group_name_H-M   'P 1'
#
loop_
_entity.id
_entity.type
_entity.pdbx_description
1 polymer ?
#
loop_
_entity_poly.entity_id
_entity_poly.type
_entity_poly.pdbx_seq_one_letter_code
_entity_poly.pdbx_strand_id
1 'polypeptide(L)'
;MIKNGITIVLFFSVHVFSQDHIPICGTPDPTEEEIELANKSIEASLNNNERTPDDDPVNVLVAWHVIHASSGLGNIPDSQIEDAVEILNIHYNDVFNYYFTLDTITRHENDDWFVFEPDEQSNQSSDEQQMRSQTVTDPVHYYNVWSVQTEPEDGWIVYGWNYFPFNSSESSYWQGTTINYTAILSGTLEHEAGHYFGLFHTFQGNCTVTNDQVDDT
;
A
#
# COMPACT_ATOMS: atom_id res chain seq x y z
N MET A 1 24.31 -5.61 69.98
CA MET A 1 24.34 -6.49 68.80
C MET A 1 23.55 -5.82 67.68
N ILE A 2 24.24 -5.25 66.70
CA ILE A 2 23.62 -4.60 65.54
C ILE A 2 23.51 -5.67 64.45
N LYS A 3 22.29 -6.00 64.00
CA LYS A 3 22.05 -6.89 62.86
C LYS A 3 22.03 -6.04 61.59
N ASN A 4 23.05 -6.17 60.76
CA ASN A 4 23.06 -5.61 59.40
C ASN A 4 22.28 -6.56 58.48
N GLY A 5 21.11 -6.13 57.99
CA GLY A 5 20.42 -6.78 56.88
C GLY A 5 20.97 -6.27 55.56
N ILE A 6 21.47 -7.18 54.72
CA ILE A 6 21.89 -6.87 53.35
C ILE A 6 20.66 -7.06 52.45
N THR A 7 20.18 -5.97 51.86
CA THR A 7 19.17 -6.02 50.79
C THR A 7 19.88 -6.17 49.46
N ILE A 8 19.66 -7.30 48.78
CA ILE A 8 20.12 -7.54 47.41
C ILE A 8 19.02 -7.07 46.47
N VAL A 9 19.31 -6.05 45.66
CA VAL A 9 18.43 -5.60 44.57
C VAL A 9 18.92 -6.26 43.29
N LEU A 10 18.13 -7.18 42.75
CA LEU A 10 18.36 -7.79 41.44
C LEU A 10 17.69 -6.92 40.37
N PHE A 11 18.51 -6.31 39.51
CA PHE A 11 18.04 -5.66 38.29
C PHE A 11 17.77 -6.74 37.24
N PHE A 12 16.49 -6.97 36.91
CA PHE A 12 16.11 -7.70 35.70
C PHE A 12 16.13 -6.73 34.52
N SER A 13 17.18 -6.79 33.71
CA SER A 13 17.21 -6.16 32.39
C SER A 13 16.34 -6.98 31.45
N VAL A 14 15.08 -6.57 31.29
CA VAL A 14 14.17 -7.11 30.27
C VAL A 14 14.73 -6.69 28.91
N HIS A 15 15.36 -7.62 28.21
CA HIS A 15 15.71 -7.43 26.80
C HIS A 15 14.42 -7.63 26.02
N VAL A 16 13.77 -6.53 25.64
CA VAL A 16 12.72 -6.56 24.63
C VAL A 16 13.43 -6.89 23.32
N PHE A 17 13.35 -8.14 22.90
CA PHE A 17 13.72 -8.51 21.54
C PHE A 17 12.67 -7.87 20.63
N SER A 18 13.05 -6.80 19.91
CA SER A 18 12.35 -6.43 18.68
C SER A 18 12.56 -7.60 17.73
N GLN A 19 11.49 -8.34 17.40
CA GLN A 19 11.53 -9.21 16.25
C GLN A 19 11.45 -8.30 15.03
N ASP A 20 12.56 -8.17 14.31
CA ASP A 20 12.57 -7.51 13.02
C ASP A 20 11.87 -8.47 12.04
N HIS A 21 10.65 -8.11 11.64
CA HIS A 21 9.87 -8.87 10.67
C HIS A 21 10.36 -8.55 9.27
N ILE A 22 10.27 -9.54 8.37
CA ILE A 22 10.63 -9.34 6.97
C ILE A 22 9.41 -8.76 6.24
N PRO A 23 9.54 -7.58 5.62
CA PRO A 23 8.42 -6.95 4.93
C PRO A 23 8.12 -7.64 3.61
N ILE A 24 6.82 -7.78 3.30
CA ILE A 24 6.31 -8.29 2.03
C ILE A 24 5.21 -7.39 1.47
N CYS A 25 5.04 -7.44 0.15
CA CYS A 25 3.85 -6.93 -0.53
C CYS A 25 2.73 -7.98 -0.40
N GLY A 26 1.51 -7.52 -0.11
CA GLY A 26 0.32 -8.36 -0.01
C GLY A 26 -0.47 -8.43 -1.32
N THR A 27 -0.19 -7.58 -2.31
CA THR A 27 -0.94 -7.53 -3.59
C THR A 27 -1.06 -8.93 -4.19
N PRO A 28 -2.29 -9.46 -4.40
CA PRO A 28 -2.46 -10.81 -4.93
C PRO A 28 -1.89 -10.91 -6.34
N ASP A 29 -1.13 -11.98 -6.61
CA ASP A 29 -0.60 -12.23 -7.95
C ASP A 29 -1.75 -12.36 -8.97
N PRO A 30 -1.63 -11.74 -10.16
CA PRO A 30 -2.64 -11.88 -11.19
C PRO A 30 -2.56 -13.28 -11.81
N THR A 31 -3.70 -13.82 -12.22
CA THR A 31 -3.76 -15.09 -12.95
C THR A 31 -3.25 -14.92 -14.39
N GLU A 32 -2.79 -16.01 -15.01
CA GLU A 32 -2.38 -15.98 -16.43
C GLU A 32 -3.49 -15.47 -17.36
N GLU A 33 -4.75 -15.78 -17.05
CA GLU A 33 -5.91 -15.30 -17.80
C GLU A 33 -6.10 -13.78 -17.67
N GLU A 34 -5.94 -13.23 -16.46
CA GLU A 34 -6.01 -11.79 -16.23
C GLU A 34 -4.89 -11.06 -16.97
N ILE A 35 -3.67 -11.60 -16.96
CA ILE A 35 -2.53 -11.04 -17.72
C ILE A 35 -2.85 -11.05 -19.22
N GLU A 36 -3.33 -12.16 -19.78
CA GLU A 36 -3.67 -12.27 -21.20
C GLU A 36 -4.77 -11.26 -21.59
N LEU A 37 -5.78 -11.08 -20.76
CA LEU A 37 -6.86 -10.12 -20.99
C LEU A 37 -6.38 -8.67 -20.90
N ALA A 38 -5.54 -8.35 -19.92
CA ALA A 38 -4.93 -7.03 -19.80
C ALA A 38 -4.09 -6.69 -21.05
N ASN A 39 -3.24 -7.62 -21.50
CA ASN A 39 -2.42 -7.44 -22.70
C ASN A 39 -3.27 -7.24 -23.96
N LYS A 40 -4.33 -8.03 -24.17
CA LYS A 40 -5.25 -7.83 -25.31
C LYS A 40 -5.91 -6.46 -25.29
N SER A 41 -6.26 -5.95 -24.11
CA SER A 41 -6.82 -4.61 -23.95
C SER A 41 -5.81 -3.51 -24.33
N ILE A 42 -4.57 -3.65 -23.86
CA ILE A 42 -3.46 -2.73 -24.19
C ILE A 42 -3.16 -2.76 -25.69
N GLU A 43 -3.02 -3.94 -26.29
CA GLU A 43 -2.79 -4.11 -27.73
C GLU A 43 -3.90 -3.50 -28.56
N ALA A 44 -5.16 -3.68 -28.16
CA ALA A 44 -6.30 -3.05 -28.84
C ALA A 44 -6.22 -1.51 -28.76
N SER A 45 -5.88 -0.97 -27.60
CA SER A 45 -5.71 0.48 -27.40
C SER A 45 -4.58 1.05 -28.27
N LEU A 46 -3.42 0.39 -28.30
CA LEU A 46 -2.28 0.78 -29.13
C LEU A 46 -2.59 0.72 -30.63
N ASN A 47 -3.33 -0.29 -31.07
CA ASN A 47 -3.69 -0.47 -32.48
C ASN A 47 -4.80 0.47 -32.96
N ASN A 48 -5.65 0.97 -32.05
CA ASN A 48 -6.75 1.87 -32.39
C ASN A 48 -6.29 3.33 -32.63
N ASN A 49 -5.00 3.65 -32.40
CA ASN A 49 -4.44 5.00 -32.56
C ASN A 49 -5.19 6.10 -31.77
N GLU A 50 -5.97 5.72 -30.75
CA GLU A 50 -6.75 6.66 -29.93
C GLU A 50 -5.87 7.43 -28.93
N ARG A 51 -4.67 6.90 -28.65
CA ARG A 51 -3.65 7.57 -27.84
C ARG A 51 -2.39 7.74 -28.69
N THR A 52 -2.04 8.99 -29.00
CA THR A 52 -0.65 9.30 -29.34
C THR A 52 0.11 9.28 -28.01
N PRO A 53 1.20 8.51 -27.84
CA PRO A 53 2.09 8.69 -26.70
C PRO A 53 2.51 10.17 -26.71
N ASP A 54 2.03 10.92 -25.73
CA ASP A 54 2.50 12.27 -25.46
C ASP A 54 3.17 12.22 -24.10
N ASP A 55 4.31 12.88 -24.00
CA ASP A 55 5.09 13.00 -22.77
C ASP A 55 4.48 14.10 -21.87
N ASP A 56 3.17 14.36 -22.03
CA ASP A 56 2.44 15.34 -21.27
C ASP A 56 2.39 14.94 -19.79
N PRO A 57 2.55 15.91 -18.88
CA PRO A 57 2.64 15.64 -17.46
C PRO A 57 1.29 15.10 -16.92
N VAL A 58 1.31 13.95 -16.26
CA VAL A 58 0.13 13.31 -15.66
C VAL A 58 0.00 13.71 -14.19
N ASN A 59 -1.06 14.44 -13.84
CA ASN A 59 -1.40 14.73 -12.44
C ASN A 59 -2.27 13.63 -11.87
N VAL A 60 -1.85 13.05 -10.75
CA VAL A 60 -2.61 12.08 -9.97
C VAL A 60 -3.03 12.75 -8.66
N LEU A 61 -4.34 12.98 -8.50
CA LEU A 61 -4.85 13.49 -7.22
C LEU A 61 -4.84 12.37 -6.19
N VAL A 62 -4.36 12.66 -4.98
CA VAL A 62 -4.29 11.70 -3.88
C VAL A 62 -5.34 12.03 -2.84
N ALA A 63 -6.17 11.04 -2.51
CA ALA A 63 -7.07 11.06 -1.36
C ALA A 63 -6.52 10.10 -0.30
N TRP A 64 -6.05 10.64 0.83
CA TRP A 64 -5.49 9.86 1.92
C TRP A 64 -6.51 9.66 3.04
N HIS A 65 -6.78 8.41 3.38
CA HIS A 65 -7.71 7.98 4.42
C HIS A 65 -6.92 7.42 5.61
N VAL A 66 -6.77 8.22 6.67
CA VAL A 66 -6.14 7.77 7.90
C VAL A 66 -7.15 6.99 8.72
N ILE A 67 -6.99 5.67 8.77
CA ILE A 67 -7.72 4.84 9.73
C ILE A 67 -6.87 4.78 11.00
N HIS A 68 -7.49 4.99 12.16
CA HIS A 68 -6.76 5.01 13.41
C HIS A 68 -7.59 4.44 14.56
N ALA A 69 -6.89 3.91 15.56
CA ALA A 69 -7.52 3.42 16.78
C ALA A 69 -8.09 4.58 17.62
N SER A 70 -9.07 4.26 18.47
CA SER A 70 -9.63 5.15 19.50
C SER A 70 -8.58 5.58 20.54
N SER A 71 -7.48 4.84 20.66
CA SER A 71 -6.31 5.22 21.46
C SER A 71 -5.46 6.34 20.85
N GLY A 72 -5.70 6.67 19.58
CA GLY A 72 -4.91 7.60 18.77
C GLY A 72 -3.74 6.94 18.02
N LEU A 73 -3.51 5.64 18.19
CA LEU A 73 -2.51 4.90 17.40
C LEU A 73 -2.90 4.90 15.91
N GLY A 74 -1.92 5.10 15.03
CA GLY A 74 -2.16 5.20 13.58
C GLY A 74 -2.64 6.56 13.09
N ASN A 75 -2.94 7.51 13.99
CA ASN A 75 -3.35 8.86 13.62
C ASN A 75 -2.15 9.72 13.19
N ILE A 76 -1.51 9.34 12.07
CA ILE A 76 -0.29 9.97 11.52
C ILE A 76 -0.52 11.46 11.20
N PRO A 77 0.43 12.37 11.50
CA PRO A 77 0.27 13.80 11.22
C PRO A 77 0.26 14.09 9.72
N ASP A 78 -0.42 15.17 9.31
CA ASP A 78 -0.49 15.60 7.91
C ASP A 78 0.91 15.74 7.27
N SER A 79 1.90 16.21 8.03
CA SER A 79 3.29 16.34 7.54
C SER A 79 3.90 15.01 7.10
N GLN A 80 3.57 13.88 7.75
CA GLN A 80 4.06 12.58 7.30
C GLN A 80 3.36 12.09 6.03
N ILE A 81 2.10 12.49 5.83
CA ILE A 81 1.35 12.19 4.60
C ILE A 81 1.89 13.04 3.45
N GLU A 82 2.16 14.33 3.70
CA GLU A 82 2.83 15.23 2.76
C GLU A 82 4.21 14.68 2.36
N ASP A 83 5.03 14.23 3.32
CA ASP A 83 6.33 13.62 3.06
C ASP A 83 6.19 12.34 2.19
N ALA A 84 5.18 11.50 2.43
CA ALA A 84 4.95 10.29 1.63
C ALA A 84 4.60 10.60 0.17
N VAL A 85 3.78 11.63 -0.06
CA VAL A 85 3.41 12.09 -1.42
C VAL A 85 4.60 12.78 -2.10
N GLU A 86 5.43 13.50 -1.36
CA GLU A 86 6.68 14.06 -1.90
C GLU A 86 7.64 12.95 -2.35
N ILE A 87 7.75 11.85 -1.60
CA ILE A 87 8.57 10.70 -2.00
C ILE A 87 8.03 10.06 -3.30
N LEU A 88 6.70 9.93 -3.46
CA LEU A 88 6.12 9.52 -4.75
C LEU A 88 6.58 10.45 -5.88
N ASN A 89 6.52 11.77 -5.68
CA ASN A 89 6.98 12.73 -6.68
C ASN A 89 8.47 12.58 -7.01
N ILE A 90 9.33 12.32 -6.02
CA ILE A 90 10.76 12.08 -6.23
C ILE A 90 11.00 10.89 -7.16
N HIS A 91 10.20 9.82 -7.03
CA HIS A 91 10.40 8.59 -7.80
C HIS A 91 9.70 8.57 -9.16
N TYR A 92 8.57 9.30 -9.30
CA TYR A 92 7.73 9.23 -10.50
C TYR A 92 7.85 10.43 -11.44
N ASN A 93 8.23 11.61 -10.93
CA ASN A 93 8.14 12.85 -11.72
C ASN A 93 9.29 12.98 -12.73
N ASP A 94 10.53 12.98 -12.26
CA ASP A 94 11.70 13.31 -13.09
C ASP A 94 11.87 12.40 -14.31
N VAL A 95 11.51 11.11 -14.19
CA VAL A 95 11.73 10.11 -15.23
C VAL A 95 10.47 9.89 -16.09
N PHE A 96 9.28 9.92 -15.48
CA PHE A 96 8.05 9.49 -16.14
C PHE A 96 7.03 10.61 -16.36
N ASN A 97 7.28 11.82 -15.83
CA ASN A 97 6.38 12.96 -15.88
C ASN A 97 5.02 12.71 -15.18
N TYR A 98 5.03 11.86 -14.16
CA TYR A 98 3.90 11.63 -13.25
C TYR A 98 4.11 12.40 -11.97
N TYR A 99 3.13 13.21 -11.58
CA TYR A 99 3.17 13.97 -10.33
C TYR A 99 1.91 13.76 -9.53
N PHE A 100 2.07 13.71 -8.21
CA PHE A 100 1.02 13.43 -7.24
C PHE A 100 0.72 14.71 -6.47
N THR A 101 -0.57 15.07 -6.42
CA THR A 101 -1.05 16.20 -5.64
C THR A 101 -1.90 15.67 -4.49
N LEU A 102 -1.43 15.87 -3.25
CA LEU A 102 -2.26 15.61 -2.07
C LEU A 102 -3.40 16.62 -2.01
N ASP A 103 -4.62 16.15 -2.24
CA ASP A 103 -5.81 17.00 -2.31
C ASP A 103 -6.68 16.84 -1.06
N THR A 104 -6.87 15.60 -0.61
CA THR A 104 -7.80 15.28 0.47
C THR A 104 -7.11 14.41 1.53
N ILE A 105 -7.30 14.76 2.80
CA ILE A 105 -7.02 13.90 3.95
C ILE A 105 -8.32 13.71 4.73
N THR A 106 -8.73 12.46 4.96
CA THR A 106 -9.79 12.12 5.91
C THR A 106 -9.22 11.30 7.07
N ARG A 107 -9.90 11.34 8.21
CA ARG A 107 -9.49 10.61 9.41
C ARG A 107 -10.70 9.86 9.97
N HIS A 108 -10.55 8.56 10.17
CA HIS A 108 -11.60 7.66 10.61
C HIS A 108 -11.12 6.92 11.87
N GLU A 109 -11.69 7.31 13.01
CA GLU A 109 -11.53 6.55 14.25
C GLU A 109 -12.39 5.29 14.16
N ASN A 110 -11.76 4.14 13.95
CA ASN A 110 -12.44 2.86 13.89
C ASN A 110 -11.46 1.74 14.24
N ASP A 111 -11.62 1.15 15.43
CA ASP A 111 -10.72 0.10 15.93
C ASP A 111 -10.79 -1.17 15.08
N ASP A 112 -11.97 -1.51 14.53
CA ASP A 112 -12.16 -2.69 13.67
C ASP A 112 -11.47 -2.51 12.32
N TRP A 113 -11.57 -1.32 11.70
CA TRP A 113 -10.89 -1.07 10.42
C TRP A 113 -9.40 -0.74 10.55
N PHE A 114 -8.92 -0.48 11.76
CA PHE A 114 -7.54 -0.06 11.95
C PHE A 114 -6.59 -1.25 11.96
N VAL A 115 -6.97 -2.39 12.54
CA VAL A 115 -6.08 -3.55 12.68
C VAL A 115 -6.50 -4.63 11.71
N PHE A 116 -5.60 -5.04 10.83
CA PHE A 116 -5.77 -6.18 9.94
C PHE A 116 -4.96 -7.36 10.45
N GLU A 117 -5.65 -8.39 10.95
CA GLU A 117 -5.05 -9.66 11.35
C GLU A 117 -4.54 -10.44 10.12
N PRO A 118 -3.62 -11.40 10.26
CA PRO A 118 -3.04 -12.11 9.12
C PRO A 118 -4.07 -12.75 8.17
N ASP A 119 -5.21 -13.21 8.69
CA ASP A 119 -6.30 -13.80 7.89
C ASP A 119 -7.28 -12.76 7.32
N GLU A 120 -7.00 -11.47 7.44
CA GLU A 120 -7.80 -10.36 6.91
C GLU A 120 -7.03 -9.48 5.91
N GLN A 121 -5.72 -9.68 5.79
CA GLN A 121 -4.84 -8.89 4.93
C GLN A 121 -4.96 -9.35 3.46
N SER A 122 -5.17 -8.39 2.55
CA SER A 122 -5.16 -8.59 1.09
C SER A 122 -6.06 -9.71 0.55
N ASN A 123 -7.24 -9.87 1.15
CA ASN A 123 -8.18 -10.92 0.79
C ASN A 123 -9.63 -10.46 0.71
N GLN A 124 -9.86 -9.14 0.63
CA GLN A 124 -11.18 -8.52 0.58
C GLN A 124 -12.03 -8.90 1.80
N SER A 125 -11.42 -8.89 3.00
CA SER A 125 -12.09 -9.14 4.27
C SER A 125 -13.32 -8.24 4.46
N SER A 126 -14.21 -8.63 5.38
CA SER A 126 -15.40 -7.81 5.69
C SER A 126 -15.04 -6.40 6.10
N ASP A 127 -13.90 -6.23 6.77
CA ASP A 127 -13.45 -4.97 7.33
C ASP A 127 -12.80 -4.11 6.24
N GLU A 128 -12.04 -4.72 5.32
CA GLU A 128 -11.56 -4.02 4.13
C GLU A 128 -12.71 -3.51 3.25
N GLN A 129 -13.70 -4.38 3.01
CA GLN A 129 -14.86 -4.03 2.19
C GLN A 129 -15.64 -2.88 2.83
N GLN A 130 -15.88 -2.92 4.14
CA GLN A 130 -16.59 -1.86 4.85
C GLN A 130 -15.78 -0.56 4.88
N MET A 131 -14.49 -0.63 5.18
CA MET A 131 -13.57 0.50 5.18
C MET A 131 -13.56 1.19 3.81
N ARG A 132 -13.19 0.47 2.75
CA ARG A 132 -13.05 1.05 1.41
C ARG A 132 -14.38 1.60 0.86
N SER A 133 -15.45 0.80 0.93
CA SER A 133 -16.75 1.21 0.37
C SER A 133 -17.38 2.43 1.05
N GLN A 134 -17.05 2.69 2.32
CA GLN A 134 -17.60 3.82 3.08
C GLN A 134 -16.72 5.08 3.05
N THR A 135 -15.44 4.95 2.71
CA THR A 135 -14.46 6.04 2.85
C THR A 135 -13.86 6.50 1.53
N VAL A 136 -13.94 5.70 0.46
CA VAL A 136 -13.39 6.05 -0.86
C VAL A 136 -13.86 7.42 -1.33
N THR A 137 -12.93 8.19 -1.88
CA THR A 137 -13.20 9.47 -2.56
C THR A 137 -13.00 9.28 -4.05
N ASP A 138 -14.10 9.36 -4.81
CA ASP A 138 -14.15 9.45 -6.28
C ASP A 138 -13.01 8.67 -7.00
N PRO A 139 -13.04 7.33 -6.98
CA PRO A 139 -11.91 6.49 -7.42
C PRO A 139 -11.55 6.65 -8.90
N VAL A 140 -12.41 7.30 -9.70
CA VAL A 140 -12.12 7.64 -11.11
C VAL A 140 -11.08 8.76 -11.21
N HIS A 141 -11.05 9.68 -10.23
CA HIS A 141 -10.22 10.88 -10.30
C HIS A 141 -9.12 10.91 -9.22
N TYR A 142 -9.18 10.04 -8.22
CA TYR A 142 -8.25 10.00 -7.10
C TYR A 142 -7.58 8.64 -6.94
N TYR A 143 -6.27 8.66 -6.74
CA TYR A 143 -5.55 7.56 -6.12
C TYR A 143 -5.86 7.57 -4.61
N ASN A 144 -6.65 6.60 -4.19
CA ASN A 144 -7.08 6.45 -2.80
C ASN A 144 -6.03 5.64 -2.03
N VAL A 145 -5.62 6.13 -0.86
CA VAL A 145 -4.63 5.48 0.01
C VAL A 145 -5.18 5.36 1.42
N TRP A 146 -5.26 4.15 1.96
CA TRP A 146 -5.72 3.87 3.33
C TRP A 146 -4.54 3.47 4.20
N SER A 147 -4.24 4.27 5.23
CA SER A 147 -3.22 3.88 6.23
C SER A 147 -3.87 3.14 7.39
N VAL A 148 -3.41 1.92 7.66
CA VAL A 148 -3.93 0.97 8.67
C VAL A 148 -2.78 0.36 9.46
N GLN A 149 -3.04 -0.52 10.41
CA GLN A 149 -2.07 -1.39 11.06
C GLN A 149 -2.24 -2.82 10.53
N THR A 150 -1.13 -3.45 10.13
CA THR A 150 -1.08 -4.89 9.85
C THR A 150 -0.35 -5.62 10.96
N GLU A 151 -0.77 -6.85 11.22
CA GLU A 151 -0.09 -7.73 12.17
C GLU A 151 0.85 -8.72 11.47
N PRO A 152 2.02 -9.03 12.06
CA PRO A 152 2.95 -9.99 11.49
C PRO A 152 2.50 -11.44 11.69
N GLU A 153 2.95 -12.32 10.80
CA GLU A 153 2.76 -13.79 10.90
C GLU A 153 4.05 -14.51 10.49
N ASP A 154 4.46 -15.53 11.27
CA ASP A 154 5.58 -16.41 10.95
C ASP A 154 6.92 -15.70 10.59
N GLY A 155 7.15 -14.51 11.16
CA GLY A 155 8.35 -13.70 10.94
C GLY A 155 8.26 -12.74 9.75
N TRP A 156 7.11 -12.67 9.09
CA TRP A 156 6.80 -11.78 7.98
C TRP A 156 5.77 -10.72 8.38
N ILE A 157 5.71 -9.63 7.62
CA ILE A 157 4.69 -8.59 7.79
C ILE A 157 4.31 -8.01 6.44
N VAL A 158 3.01 -7.93 6.14
CA VAL A 158 2.53 -7.22 4.95
C VAL A 158 2.61 -5.73 5.21
N TYR A 159 3.37 -5.00 4.41
CA TYR A 159 3.47 -3.54 4.55
C TYR A 159 2.47 -2.77 3.68
N GLY A 160 1.99 -3.37 2.60
CA GLY A 160 0.96 -2.77 1.77
C GLY A 160 0.41 -3.78 0.78
N TRP A 161 -0.75 -3.44 0.21
CA TRP A 161 -1.33 -4.18 -0.89
C TRP A 161 -2.27 -3.30 -1.72
N ASN A 162 -2.50 -3.74 -2.94
CA ASN A 162 -3.41 -3.18 -3.91
C ASN A 162 -4.19 -4.30 -4.61
N TYR A 163 -5.13 -3.93 -5.45
CA TYR A 163 -5.75 -4.80 -6.44
C TYR A 163 -5.49 -4.19 -7.81
N PHE A 164 -5.14 -5.01 -8.80
CA PHE A 164 -4.76 -4.47 -10.10
C PHE A 164 -5.89 -3.67 -10.74
N PRO A 165 -5.58 -2.62 -11.52
CA PRO A 165 -6.58 -1.73 -12.11
C PRO A 165 -7.56 -2.47 -13.03
N PHE A 166 -7.17 -3.63 -13.56
CA PHE A 166 -8.01 -4.48 -14.40
C PHE A 166 -8.89 -5.49 -13.62
N ASN A 167 -8.73 -5.65 -12.30
CA ASN A 167 -9.58 -6.55 -11.51
C ASN A 167 -10.98 -5.95 -11.23
N SER A 168 -11.14 -4.64 -11.36
CA SER A 168 -12.42 -3.96 -11.13
C SER A 168 -12.56 -2.71 -12.00
N SER A 169 -13.77 -2.18 -12.16
CA SER A 169 -13.98 -0.92 -12.90
C SER A 169 -13.24 0.26 -12.24
N GLU A 170 -12.87 1.28 -13.00
CA GLU A 170 -12.28 2.53 -12.47
C GLU A 170 -13.14 3.20 -11.39
N SER A 171 -14.46 3.08 -11.46
CA SER A 171 -15.37 3.63 -10.44
C SER A 171 -15.53 2.76 -9.19
N SER A 172 -14.75 1.69 -9.06
CA SER A 172 -14.83 0.74 -7.96
C SER A 172 -14.13 1.28 -6.71
N TYR A 173 -14.69 1.05 -5.53
CA TYR A 173 -14.02 1.37 -4.27
C TYR A 173 -12.79 0.49 -3.98
N TRP A 174 -12.55 -0.53 -4.80
CA TRP A 174 -11.34 -1.36 -4.74
C TRP A 174 -10.12 -0.68 -5.37
N GLN A 175 -10.29 0.43 -6.10
CA GLN A 175 -9.17 1.17 -6.67
C GLN A 175 -8.38 1.90 -5.58
N GLY A 176 -7.11 1.53 -5.40
CA GLY A 176 -6.20 2.20 -4.48
C GLY A 176 -5.54 1.28 -3.46
N THR A 177 -4.62 1.85 -2.68
CA THR A 177 -3.66 1.12 -1.86
C THR A 177 -4.06 1.11 -0.39
N THR A 178 -3.98 -0.06 0.25
CA THR A 178 -3.94 -0.14 1.72
C THR A 178 -2.48 -0.29 2.16
N ILE A 179 -2.05 0.49 3.16
CA ILE A 179 -0.65 0.54 3.60
C ILE A 179 -0.55 0.54 5.12
N ASN A 180 0.42 -0.18 5.67
CA ASN A 180 0.75 -0.10 7.08
C ASN A 180 1.27 1.32 7.40
N TYR A 181 0.68 1.98 8.40
CA TYR A 181 0.97 3.37 8.76
C TYR A 181 2.45 3.61 9.13
N THR A 182 3.19 2.56 9.51
CA THR A 182 4.62 2.62 9.81
C THR A 182 5.53 2.52 8.59
N ALA A 183 4.99 2.10 7.44
CA ALA A 183 5.72 1.83 6.20
C ALA A 183 5.52 2.92 5.12
N ILE A 184 4.81 4.00 5.44
CA ILE A 184 4.41 5.03 4.45
C ILE A 184 5.60 5.82 3.87
N LEU A 185 6.78 5.79 4.52
CA LEU A 185 8.00 6.48 4.08
C LEU A 185 9.14 5.49 3.73
N SER A 186 8.86 4.20 3.53
CA SER A 186 9.89 3.15 3.40
C SER A 186 10.03 2.52 2.01
N GLY A 187 9.52 3.13 0.95
CA GLY A 187 9.50 2.53 -0.38
C GLY A 187 8.23 1.72 -0.69
N THR A 188 7.41 1.44 0.32
CA THR A 188 6.21 0.62 0.18
C THR A 188 5.12 1.36 -0.61
N LEU A 189 4.90 2.65 -0.36
CA LEU A 189 3.85 3.38 -1.06
C LEU A 189 4.14 3.48 -2.57
N GLU A 190 5.40 3.67 -2.91
CA GLU A 190 5.91 3.75 -4.27
C GLU A 190 5.77 2.40 -4.97
N HIS A 191 6.10 1.31 -4.27
CA HIS A 191 5.87 -0.06 -4.75
C HIS A 191 4.38 -0.32 -5.05
N GLU A 192 3.49 -0.03 -4.10
CA GLU A 192 2.05 -0.25 -4.28
C GLU A 192 1.42 0.69 -5.33
N ALA A 193 1.98 1.89 -5.51
CA ALA A 193 1.60 2.78 -6.61
C ALA A 193 1.98 2.18 -7.97
N GLY A 194 3.08 1.42 -8.06
CA GLY A 194 3.40 0.62 -9.24
C GLY A 194 2.27 -0.36 -9.61
N HIS A 195 1.79 -1.12 -8.61
CA HIS A 195 0.63 -2.01 -8.79
C HIS A 195 -0.65 -1.26 -9.17
N TYR A 196 -0.89 -0.07 -8.61
CA TYR A 196 -2.02 0.80 -8.99
C TYR A 196 -1.98 1.13 -10.49
N PHE A 197 -0.80 1.38 -11.05
CA PHE A 197 -0.61 1.62 -12.50
C PHE A 197 -0.49 0.33 -13.33
N GLY A 198 -0.68 -0.84 -12.73
CA GLY A 198 -0.70 -2.12 -13.43
C GLY A 198 0.67 -2.77 -13.62
N LEU A 199 1.71 -2.32 -12.93
CA LEU A 199 3.02 -2.99 -12.95
C LEU A 199 3.00 -4.22 -12.05
N PHE A 200 3.60 -5.31 -12.52
CA PHE A 200 3.79 -6.53 -11.73
C PHE A 200 5.11 -6.46 -10.95
N HIS A 201 5.31 -7.41 -10.03
CA HIS A 201 6.62 -7.61 -9.43
C HIS A 201 7.65 -7.89 -10.54
N THR A 202 8.86 -7.30 -10.49
CA THR A 202 9.90 -7.52 -11.52
C THR A 202 10.38 -8.97 -11.64
N PHE A 203 10.00 -9.83 -10.69
CA PHE A 203 10.25 -11.27 -10.72
C PHE A 203 8.94 -12.08 -10.74
N GLN A 204 7.85 -11.50 -11.26
CA GLN A 204 6.52 -12.13 -11.34
C GLN A 204 6.64 -13.49 -12.05
N GLY A 205 6.14 -14.55 -11.43
CA GLY A 205 6.26 -15.89 -12.02
C GLY A 205 7.70 -16.39 -12.20
N ASN A 206 8.71 -15.77 -11.57
CA ASN A 206 10.13 -16.14 -11.65
C ASN A 206 10.66 -16.20 -13.12
N CYS A 207 11.48 -17.20 -13.44
CA CYS A 207 12.07 -17.41 -14.77
C CYS A 207 11.07 -18.04 -15.77
N THR A 208 9.81 -17.60 -15.79
CA THR A 208 8.80 -18.05 -16.76
C THR A 208 8.68 -17.08 -17.92
N VAL A 209 8.02 -17.50 -19.00
CA VAL A 209 7.76 -16.64 -20.17
C VAL A 209 6.73 -15.54 -19.87
N THR A 210 5.92 -15.71 -18.84
CA THR A 210 4.98 -14.68 -18.39
C THR A 210 5.76 -13.52 -17.78
N ASN A 211 6.70 -13.76 -16.85
CA ASN A 211 7.46 -12.71 -16.18
C ASN A 211 6.56 -11.52 -15.74
N ASP A 212 7.10 -10.31 -15.70
CA ASP A 212 6.41 -9.06 -15.35
C ASP A 212 5.79 -8.32 -16.54
N GLN A 213 5.87 -8.89 -17.75
CA GLN A 213 5.40 -8.29 -19.01
C GLN A 213 6.12 -7.00 -19.44
N VAL A 214 7.31 -6.74 -18.91
CA VAL A 214 8.15 -5.60 -19.30
C VAL A 214 9.48 -6.12 -19.86
N ASP A 215 9.82 -5.75 -21.10
CA ASP A 215 10.95 -6.35 -21.82
C ASP A 215 12.33 -5.98 -21.26
N ASP A 216 12.46 -4.88 -20.50
CA ASP A 216 13.73 -4.29 -20.08
C ASP A 216 14.08 -4.45 -18.60
N THR A 217 13.37 -5.33 -17.88
CA THR A 217 13.58 -5.66 -16.46
C THR A 217 14.49 -6.86 -16.20
#